data_AF-A0A084JP71-F1
#
_entry.id   AF-A0A084JP71-F1
#
_cell.length_a   1.000
_cell.length_b   1.000
_cell.length_c   1.000
_cell.angle_alpha   90.00
_cell.angle_beta   90.00
_cell.angle_gamma   90.00
#
_symmetry.space_group_name_H-M   'P 1'
#
loop_
_entity.id
_entity.type
_entity.pdbx_description
1 polymer ?
#
loop_
_entity_poly.entity_id
_entity_poly.type
_entity_poly.pdbx_seq_one_letter_code
_entity_poly.pdbx_strand_id
1 'polypeptide(L)'
;MKKLFILMTSTLIILLSGCNQNEFQRIFKKIDFNQDIGLYYIDNSKVTDSLLLFASTNNLSDEDFNYLVDSDIHIMLIADNNNKIMLKPDNIEWQQCNPNLLKNGISLRLIFNRTKDMHDLTFKNIVFTCNKTRVTMKVQPIYLNIYTSKKNGISIMEAPIAPQNKVPVNMKHSYAYKILDANGVITEDLKVEMFYPEDVHDYIDISGFITSRDENTEEQIKEDYKKTVSEEKLSKLKVYEIRCDYIIKKESNIIFQPKIKIRFSGKEQDLVPFEPICFFIN
;
A
#
# COMPACT_ATOMS: atom_id res chain seq x y z
N MET A 1 3.92 18.53 56.75
CA MET A 1 3.13 17.55 55.96
C MET A 1 2.84 18.00 54.53
N LYS A 2 2.23 19.17 54.26
CA LYS A 2 1.94 19.64 52.88
C LYS A 2 3.15 19.65 51.93
N LYS A 3 4.32 20.15 52.35
CA LYS A 3 5.54 20.16 51.52
C LYS A 3 6.09 18.77 51.19
N LEU A 4 5.96 17.81 52.12
CA LEU A 4 6.39 16.42 51.92
C LEU A 4 5.45 15.69 50.95
N PHE A 5 4.15 15.97 51.05
CA PHE A 5 3.12 15.42 50.16
C PHE A 5 3.29 15.93 48.72
N ILE A 6 3.57 17.23 48.55
CA ILE A 6 3.86 17.83 47.24
C ILE A 6 5.15 17.26 46.63
N LEU A 7 6.20 17.07 47.45
CA LEU A 7 7.45 16.48 46.97
C LEU A 7 7.22 15.04 46.50
N MET A 8 6.52 14.21 47.28
CA MET A 8 6.21 12.84 46.89
C MET A 8 5.36 12.74 45.62
N THR A 9 4.32 13.56 45.48
CA THR A 9 3.50 13.56 44.26
C THR A 9 4.29 14.04 43.05
N SER A 10 5.15 15.05 43.21
CA SER A 10 6.01 15.53 42.13
C SER A 10 7.00 14.45 41.67
N THR A 11 7.66 13.75 42.60
CA THR A 11 8.60 12.67 42.28
C THR A 11 7.90 11.48 41.64
N LEU A 12 6.69 11.13 42.10
CA LEU A 12 5.89 10.06 41.50
C LEU A 12 5.47 10.41 40.07
N ILE A 13 5.02 11.65 39.83
CA ILE A 13 4.68 12.13 38.48
C ILE A 13 5.91 12.12 37.57
N ILE A 14 7.07 12.54 38.05
CA ILE A 14 8.34 12.54 37.29
C ILE A 14 8.80 11.10 36.98
N LEU A 15 8.67 10.18 37.94
CA LEU A 15 9.00 8.76 37.74
C LEU A 15 8.04 8.09 36.74
N LEU A 16 6.74 8.37 36.84
CA LEU A 16 5.73 7.84 35.90
C LEU A 16 5.92 8.42 34.49
N SER A 17 6.23 9.71 34.37
CA SER A 17 6.50 10.33 33.06
C SER A 17 7.84 9.90 32.47
N GLY A 18 8.88 9.66 33.28
CA GLY A 18 10.16 9.09 32.84
C GLY A 18 10.06 7.60 32.44
N CYS A 19 9.22 6.82 33.12
CA CYS A 19 8.91 5.43 32.73
C CYS A 19 8.22 5.38 31.37
N ASN A 20 7.19 6.19 31.17
CA ASN A 20 6.43 6.22 29.91
C ASN A 20 7.28 6.67 28.71
N GLN A 21 8.22 7.61 28.89
CA GLN A 21 9.14 8.02 27.81
C GLN A 21 10.12 6.90 27.43
N ASN A 22 10.64 6.17 28.42
CA ASN A 22 11.53 5.03 28.20
C ASN A 22 10.79 3.84 27.57
N GLU A 23 9.53 3.63 27.93
CA GLU A 23 8.69 2.56 27.41
C GLU A 23 8.40 2.74 25.92
N PHE A 24 7.95 3.94 25.49
CA PHE A 24 7.70 4.23 24.08
C PHE A 24 8.93 3.96 23.20
N GLN A 25 10.10 4.47 23.59
CA GLN A 25 11.34 4.21 22.86
C GLN A 25 11.76 2.73 22.89
N ARG A 26 11.54 2.05 24.02
CA ARG A 26 11.84 0.61 24.17
C ARG A 26 10.98 -0.22 23.22
N ILE A 27 9.69 0.09 23.11
CA ILE A 27 8.76 -0.62 22.22
C ILE A 27 9.17 -0.43 20.76
N PHE A 28 9.40 0.82 20.32
CA PHE A 28 9.78 1.08 18.93
C PHE A 28 11.17 0.54 18.53
N LYS A 29 12.04 0.19 19.49
CA LYS A 29 13.29 -0.55 19.19
C LYS A 29 13.05 -2.02 18.82
N LYS A 30 11.87 -2.58 19.13
CA LYS A 30 11.48 -3.95 18.79
C LYS A 30 10.73 -4.04 17.47
N ILE A 31 10.30 -2.91 16.95
CA ILE A 31 9.56 -2.81 15.68
C ILE A 31 10.57 -2.48 14.61
N ASP A 32 10.55 -3.23 13.53
CA ASP A 32 11.27 -2.86 12.32
C ASP A 32 10.29 -2.90 11.16
N PHE A 33 9.93 -1.72 10.66
CA PHE A 33 9.06 -1.62 9.50
C PHE A 33 9.73 -2.33 8.36
N ASN A 34 9.04 -3.34 7.83
CA ASN A 34 9.63 -4.18 6.82
C ASN A 34 9.85 -3.30 5.60
N GLN A 35 11.12 -3.08 5.31
CA GLN A 35 11.57 -2.28 4.19
C GLN A 35 11.14 -2.89 2.85
N ASP A 36 10.89 -4.19 2.80
CA ASP A 36 10.42 -4.88 1.60
C ASP A 36 8.88 -4.98 1.50
N ILE A 37 8.13 -4.46 2.51
CA ILE A 37 6.66 -4.51 2.55
C ILE A 37 6.05 -3.13 2.82
N GLY A 38 5.54 -2.50 1.76
CA GLY A 38 4.64 -1.37 1.85
C GLY A 38 3.39 -1.62 1.02
N LEU A 39 2.24 -1.75 1.70
CA LEU A 39 0.94 -1.99 1.07
C LEU A 39 0.16 -0.66 0.96
N TYR A 40 0.06 -0.12 -0.25
CA TYR A 40 -0.64 1.14 -0.50
C TYR A 40 -2.07 0.86 -0.93
N TYR A 41 -3.06 1.46 -0.25
CA TYR A 41 -4.46 1.34 -0.65
C TYR A 41 -5.21 2.65 -0.45
N ILE A 42 -5.17 3.50 -1.46
CA ILE A 42 -5.99 4.71 -1.50
C ILE A 42 -7.31 4.39 -2.19
N ASP A 43 -8.33 4.12 -1.39
CA ASP A 43 -9.72 4.01 -1.85
C ASP A 43 -10.30 5.38 -2.18
N ASN A 44 -10.83 5.56 -3.39
CA ASN A 44 -11.60 6.77 -3.72
C ASN A 44 -13.12 6.53 -3.59
N SER A 45 -13.56 5.52 -2.83
CA SER A 45 -14.95 5.28 -2.47
C SER A 45 -15.44 6.31 -1.44
N LYS A 46 -15.56 7.54 -1.93
CA LYS A 46 -16.33 8.67 -1.41
C LYS A 46 -16.03 9.25 -0.02
N VAL A 47 -15.25 8.66 0.90
CA VAL A 47 -15.00 9.32 2.22
C VAL A 47 -13.56 9.28 2.75
N THR A 48 -12.76 8.23 2.55
CA THR A 48 -11.41 8.11 3.19
C THR A 48 -10.40 7.31 2.36
N ASP A 49 -9.16 7.81 2.27
CA ASP A 49 -8.00 7.14 1.68
C ASP A 49 -7.24 6.35 2.76
N SER A 50 -6.40 5.34 2.44
CA SER A 50 -5.57 4.68 3.47
C SER A 50 -4.17 4.22 3.01
N LEU A 51 -3.29 3.93 3.95
CA LEU A 51 -1.94 3.40 3.74
C LEU A 51 -1.73 2.26 4.74
N LEU A 52 -1.30 1.09 4.29
CA LEU A 52 -1.07 -0.08 5.14
C LEU A 52 0.42 -0.44 5.16
N LEU A 53 1.06 -0.29 6.31
CA LEU A 53 2.46 -0.63 6.51
C LEU A 53 2.57 -1.93 7.30
N PHE A 54 3.62 -2.70 7.05
CA PHE A 54 3.92 -3.92 7.79
C PHE A 54 5.24 -3.78 8.51
N ALA A 55 5.31 -4.31 9.71
CA ALA A 55 6.54 -4.35 10.49
C ALA A 55 6.77 -5.75 11.05
N SER A 56 8.01 -6.20 10.94
CA SER A 56 8.49 -7.33 11.72
C SER A 56 8.68 -6.90 13.18
N THR A 57 8.54 -7.83 14.11
CA THR A 57 8.81 -7.54 15.52
C THR A 57 9.79 -8.53 16.12
N ASN A 58 10.66 -8.03 17.01
CA ASN A 58 11.57 -8.85 17.79
C ASN A 58 11.06 -8.97 19.23
N ASN A 59 10.22 -9.98 19.48
CA ASN A 59 9.63 -10.25 20.80
C ASN A 59 8.82 -9.08 21.36
N LEU A 60 7.91 -8.52 20.55
CA LEU A 60 6.87 -7.62 21.02
C LEU A 60 5.86 -8.45 21.83
N SER A 61 5.66 -8.11 23.10
CA SER A 61 4.64 -8.77 23.94
C SER A 61 3.25 -8.22 23.61
N ASP A 62 2.20 -8.93 24.02
CA ASP A 62 0.82 -8.42 23.91
C ASP A 62 0.63 -7.13 24.71
N GLU A 63 1.32 -6.97 25.85
CA GLU A 63 1.31 -5.74 26.65
C GLU A 63 1.95 -4.56 25.88
N ASP A 64 3.12 -4.77 25.27
CA ASP A 64 3.76 -3.76 24.45
C ASP A 64 2.91 -3.41 23.22
N PHE A 65 2.21 -4.39 22.63
CA PHE A 65 1.30 -4.16 21.51
C PHE A 65 0.05 -3.37 21.93
N ASN A 66 -0.59 -3.73 23.05
CA ASN A 66 -1.74 -3.01 23.58
C ASN A 66 -1.38 -1.56 23.94
N TYR A 67 -0.16 -1.34 24.45
CA TYR A 67 0.35 0.03 24.66
C TYR A 67 0.33 0.85 23.36
N LEU A 68 0.72 0.28 22.21
CA LEU A 68 0.69 0.98 20.92
C LEU A 68 -0.73 1.32 20.48
N VAL A 69 -1.68 0.41 20.72
CA VAL A 69 -3.10 0.57 20.38
C VAL A 69 -3.76 1.65 21.23
N ASP A 70 -3.48 1.65 22.53
CA ASP A 70 -4.18 2.51 23.51
C ASP A 70 -3.52 3.89 23.68
N SER A 71 -2.30 4.07 23.17
CA SER A 71 -1.55 5.32 23.31
C SER A 71 -1.98 6.40 22.31
N ASP A 72 -1.91 7.66 22.76
CA ASP A 72 -2.13 8.87 21.95
C ASP A 72 -0.97 9.15 20.97
N ILE A 73 -0.72 8.20 20.06
CA ILE A 73 0.38 8.26 19.09
C ILE A 73 -0.05 9.10 17.89
N HIS A 74 0.73 10.13 17.58
CA HIS A 74 0.63 10.90 16.35
C HIS A 74 1.70 10.44 15.35
N ILE A 75 1.34 10.39 14.07
CA ILE A 75 2.25 9.92 13.02
C ILE A 75 2.49 11.00 11.97
N MET A 76 3.77 11.29 11.70
CA MET A 76 4.20 12.12 10.58
C MET A 76 4.82 11.26 9.48
N LEU A 77 4.31 11.35 8.26
CA LEU A 77 5.00 10.87 7.08
C LEU A 77 5.83 12.03 6.51
N ILE A 78 7.12 11.79 6.23
CA ILE A 78 8.01 12.79 5.61
C ILE A 78 8.37 12.33 4.20
N ALA A 79 7.97 13.13 3.23
CA ALA A 79 8.26 12.95 1.81
C ALA A 79 9.68 13.42 1.44
N ASP A 80 10.17 12.93 0.31
CA ASP A 80 11.48 13.32 -0.24
C ASP A 80 11.63 14.81 -0.52
N ASN A 81 10.55 15.46 -0.92
CA ASN A 81 10.48 16.90 -1.15
C ASN A 81 10.24 17.70 0.15
N ASN A 82 10.39 17.08 1.32
CA ASN A 82 10.09 17.62 2.66
C ASN A 82 8.61 17.94 2.92
N ASN A 83 7.68 17.52 2.05
CA ASN A 83 6.27 17.55 2.39
C ASN A 83 6.01 16.64 3.59
N LYS A 84 5.14 17.08 4.50
CA LYS A 84 4.83 16.37 5.74
C LYS A 84 3.34 16.15 5.83
N ILE A 85 2.95 14.92 6.14
CA ILE A 85 1.56 14.58 6.43
C ILE A 85 1.48 14.24 7.89
N MET A 86 0.53 14.86 8.60
CA MET A 86 0.27 14.57 10.00
C MET A 86 -1.06 13.84 10.17
N LEU A 87 -0.98 12.69 10.83
CA LEU A 87 -2.09 11.80 11.15
C LEU A 87 -2.33 11.83 12.65
N LYS A 88 -3.60 12.02 13.01
CA LYS A 88 -4.07 11.96 14.39
C LYS A 88 -4.26 10.49 14.83
N PRO A 89 -4.29 10.20 16.13
CA PRO A 89 -4.54 8.87 16.67
C PRO A 89 -5.78 8.19 16.07
N ASP A 90 -6.89 8.91 15.93
CA ASP A 90 -8.14 8.39 15.33
C ASP A 90 -8.00 7.95 13.86
N ASN A 91 -6.87 8.26 13.23
CA ASN A 91 -6.54 7.89 11.86
C ASN A 91 -5.49 6.78 11.79
N ILE A 92 -5.21 6.11 12.90
CA ILE A 92 -4.16 5.12 13.03
C ILE A 92 -4.76 3.84 13.61
N GLU A 93 -4.62 2.73 12.89
CA GLU A 93 -5.03 1.41 13.37
C GLU A 93 -3.83 0.47 13.38
N TRP A 94 -3.60 -0.18 14.53
CA TRP A 94 -2.60 -1.22 14.69
C TRP A 94 -3.27 -2.59 14.72
N GLN A 95 -2.70 -3.57 14.03
CA GLN A 95 -3.17 -4.96 14.10
C GLN A 95 -1.99 -5.92 14.16
N GLN A 96 -2.17 -7.08 14.79
CA GLN A 96 -1.24 -8.19 14.63
C GLN A 96 -1.43 -8.81 13.24
N CYS A 97 -0.34 -9.11 12.54
CA CYS A 97 -0.41 -9.74 11.23
C CYS A 97 -0.93 -11.17 11.33
N ASN A 98 -1.61 -11.61 10.28
CA ASN A 98 -1.80 -13.05 10.06
C ASN A 98 -0.42 -13.74 10.04
N PRO A 99 -0.17 -14.78 10.84
CA PRO A 99 1.13 -15.47 10.87
C PRO A 99 1.55 -16.06 9.52
N ASN A 100 0.60 -16.37 8.64
CA ASN A 100 0.87 -16.82 7.27
C ASN A 100 1.39 -15.70 6.36
N LEU A 101 1.14 -14.44 6.73
CA LEU A 101 1.59 -13.24 6.00
C LEU A 101 2.93 -12.74 6.56
N LEU A 102 3.01 -12.59 7.88
CA LEU A 102 4.23 -12.18 8.57
C LEU A 102 4.24 -12.73 9.99
N LYS A 103 5.05 -13.76 10.23
CA LYS A 103 5.19 -14.38 11.55
C LYS A 103 5.69 -13.34 12.56
N ASN A 104 4.97 -13.18 13.67
CA ASN A 104 5.25 -12.18 14.71
C ASN A 104 5.34 -10.74 14.15
N GLY A 105 4.55 -10.43 13.12
CA GLY A 105 4.46 -9.10 12.54
C GLY A 105 3.29 -8.28 13.08
N ILE A 106 3.36 -6.97 12.86
CA ILE A 106 2.24 -6.04 13.03
C ILE A 106 1.96 -5.32 11.72
N SER A 107 0.73 -4.88 11.52
CA SER A 107 0.33 -3.96 10.48
C SER A 107 -0.14 -2.65 11.08
N LEU A 108 0.10 -1.57 10.34
CA LEU A 108 -0.21 -0.19 10.68
C LEU A 108 -1.02 0.40 9.53
N ARG A 109 -2.32 0.58 9.72
CA ARG A 109 -3.19 1.28 8.77
C ARG A 109 -3.26 2.75 9.14
N LEU A 110 -2.99 3.62 8.18
CA LEU A 110 -3.04 5.07 8.28
C LEU A 110 -4.16 5.57 7.38
N ILE A 111 -5.17 6.23 7.95
CA ILE A 111 -6.37 6.68 7.26
C ILE A 111 -6.23 8.18 6.95
N PHE A 112 -6.43 8.57 5.69
CA PHE A 112 -6.36 9.98 5.31
C PHE A 112 -7.72 10.53 4.91
N ASN A 113 -7.99 11.76 5.32
CA ASN A 113 -9.16 12.50 4.90
C ASN A 113 -8.88 13.19 3.55
N ARG A 114 -9.42 12.62 2.46
CA ARG A 114 -9.44 13.13 1.07
C ARG A 114 -8.22 13.97 0.68
N THR A 115 -7.25 13.33 0.05
CA THR A 115 -5.93 13.93 -0.10
C THR A 115 -5.63 14.37 -1.52
N LYS A 116 -6.32 15.39 -2.02
CA LYS A 116 -6.11 15.93 -3.39
C LYS A 116 -4.65 16.31 -3.72
N ASP A 117 -3.81 16.52 -2.70
CA ASP A 117 -2.42 16.96 -2.85
C ASP A 117 -1.38 15.81 -2.71
N MET A 118 -1.81 14.55 -2.69
CA MET A 118 -0.91 13.39 -2.48
C MET A 118 -0.51 12.64 -3.75
N HIS A 119 -0.91 13.13 -4.93
CA HIS A 119 -0.48 12.54 -6.19
C HIS A 119 1.05 12.55 -6.32
N ASP A 120 1.62 11.36 -6.58
CA ASP A 120 3.05 11.15 -6.84
C ASP A 120 3.99 11.54 -5.65
N LEU A 121 3.52 11.48 -4.40
CA LEU A 121 4.40 11.65 -3.24
C LEU A 121 5.13 10.36 -2.87
N THR A 122 6.44 10.48 -2.62
CA THR A 122 7.32 9.41 -2.15
C THR A 122 7.77 9.70 -0.71
N PHE A 123 7.46 8.82 0.25
CA PHE A 123 7.86 8.97 1.66
C PHE A 123 8.98 8.00 2.05
N LYS A 124 9.97 8.49 2.80
CA LYS A 124 11.11 7.66 3.27
C LYS A 124 11.21 7.54 4.79
N ASN A 125 10.51 8.40 5.51
CA ASN A 125 10.55 8.38 6.97
C ASN A 125 9.14 8.47 7.53
N ILE A 126 8.92 7.68 8.58
CA ILE A 126 7.78 7.78 9.47
C ILE A 126 8.26 8.25 10.83
N VAL A 127 7.50 9.14 11.45
CA VAL A 127 7.81 9.70 12.75
C VAL A 127 6.65 9.44 13.68
N PHE A 128 6.90 8.72 14.75
CA PHE A 128 5.94 8.47 15.82
C PHE A 128 6.18 9.45 16.95
N THR A 129 5.11 10.09 17.42
CA THR A 129 5.17 11.03 18.54
C THR A 129 4.14 10.67 19.60
N CYS A 130 4.58 10.48 20.84
CA CYS A 130 3.70 10.26 21.98
C CYS A 130 4.30 10.97 23.20
N ASN A 131 3.49 11.72 23.97
CA ASN A 131 3.93 12.38 25.21
C ASN A 131 5.25 13.18 25.07
N LYS A 132 5.39 13.94 23.97
CA LYS A 132 6.60 14.72 23.58
C LYS A 132 7.84 13.90 23.18
N THR A 133 7.78 12.58 23.26
CA THR A 133 8.83 11.69 22.76
C THR A 133 8.62 11.47 21.28
N ARG A 134 9.71 11.52 20.51
CA ARG A 134 9.70 11.33 19.06
C ARG A 134 10.63 10.19 18.69
N VAL A 135 10.12 9.24 17.92
CA VAL A 135 10.92 8.18 17.29
C VAL A 135 10.78 8.34 15.78
N THR A 136 11.91 8.40 15.07
CA THR A 136 11.93 8.46 13.60
C THR A 136 12.46 7.14 13.09
N MET A 137 11.73 6.52 12.18
CA MET A 137 12.11 5.26 11.55
C MET A 137 12.21 5.48 10.06
N LYS A 138 13.22 4.85 9.46
CA LYS A 138 13.30 4.74 8.00
C LYS A 138 12.29 3.69 7.56
N VAL A 139 11.55 4.02 6.52
CA VAL A 139 10.70 3.12 5.77
C VAL A 139 11.19 3.15 4.34
N GLN A 140 10.86 2.14 3.55
CA GLN A 140 11.15 2.26 2.12
C GLN A 140 10.27 3.28 1.43
N PRO A 141 10.71 3.77 0.26
CA PRO A 141 9.94 4.68 -0.57
C PRO A 141 8.47 4.24 -0.69
N ILE A 142 7.61 4.96 0.02
CA ILE A 142 6.17 4.80 -0.01
C ILE A 142 5.61 5.71 -1.08
N TYR A 143 5.09 5.13 -2.17
CA TYR A 143 4.44 5.87 -3.24
C TYR A 143 2.94 5.93 -2.96
N LEU A 144 2.43 7.12 -2.62
CA LEU A 144 1.00 7.33 -2.49
C LEU A 144 0.41 7.65 -3.86
N ASN A 145 -0.24 6.67 -4.48
CA ASN A 145 -1.03 6.88 -5.68
C ASN A 145 -2.51 6.80 -5.35
N ILE A 146 -3.21 7.91 -5.53
CA ILE A 146 -4.65 7.99 -5.31
C ILE A 146 -5.35 7.25 -6.44
N TYR A 147 -6.28 6.36 -6.12
CA TYR A 147 -7.14 5.73 -7.11
C TYR A 147 -7.80 6.82 -7.97
N THR A 148 -7.42 6.87 -9.25
CA THR A 148 -8.11 7.69 -10.23
C THR A 148 -9.37 6.95 -10.64
N SER A 149 -10.53 7.46 -10.26
CA SER A 149 -11.79 7.04 -10.85
C SER A 149 -11.70 7.03 -12.37
N LYS A 150 -12.48 6.15 -13.01
CA LYS A 150 -12.56 5.88 -14.46
C LYS A 150 -12.39 7.14 -15.32
N LYS A 151 -11.14 7.50 -15.66
CA LYS A 151 -10.83 8.55 -16.64
C LYS A 151 -10.98 7.92 -18.02
N ASN A 152 -11.52 8.66 -18.98
CA ASN A 152 -11.82 8.21 -20.35
C ASN A 152 -12.74 6.99 -20.52
N GLY A 153 -13.25 6.39 -19.44
CA GLY A 153 -13.99 5.12 -19.53
C GLY A 153 -13.15 3.88 -19.25
N ILE A 154 -11.89 4.04 -18.82
CA ILE A 154 -10.96 2.93 -18.62
C ILE A 154 -10.72 2.67 -17.13
N SER A 155 -10.72 1.40 -16.72
CA SER A 155 -10.43 0.97 -15.35
C SER A 155 -9.84 -0.43 -15.31
N ILE A 156 -9.03 -0.73 -14.29
CA ILE A 156 -8.68 -2.11 -13.94
C ILE A 156 -9.93 -2.78 -13.40
N MET A 157 -10.28 -3.94 -13.96
CA MET A 157 -11.42 -4.75 -13.52
C MET A 157 -10.99 -6.02 -12.77
N GLU A 158 -9.80 -6.53 -13.07
CA GLU A 158 -9.23 -7.69 -12.40
C GLU A 158 -7.74 -7.43 -12.19
N ALA A 159 -7.28 -7.66 -10.96
CA ALA A 159 -5.86 -7.70 -10.63
C ALA A 159 -5.44 -9.18 -10.50
N PRO A 160 -4.17 -9.50 -10.82
CA PRO A 160 -3.69 -10.85 -10.61
C PRO A 160 -3.81 -11.20 -9.14
N ILE A 161 -4.39 -12.35 -8.86
CA ILE A 161 -4.22 -13.01 -7.57
C ILE A 161 -2.74 -13.42 -7.56
N ALA A 162 -1.88 -12.61 -6.96
CA ALA A 162 -0.43 -12.84 -6.88
C ALA A 162 -0.14 -14.29 -6.44
N PRO A 163 0.91 -14.99 -6.94
CA PRO A 163 1.14 -16.38 -6.53
C PRO A 163 1.32 -16.41 -5.00
N GLN A 164 0.53 -17.17 -4.24
CA GLN A 164 0.48 -18.63 -4.17
C GLN A 164 1.89 -19.26 -3.93
N ASN A 165 2.47 -19.00 -2.75
CA ASN A 165 3.67 -19.65 -2.20
C ASN A 165 5.00 -19.41 -2.98
N LYS A 166 6.10 -19.91 -2.40
CA LYS A 166 7.51 -19.76 -2.82
C LYS A 166 7.71 -19.77 -4.35
N VAL A 167 8.05 -18.60 -4.91
CA VAL A 167 8.36 -18.44 -6.35
C VAL A 167 9.84 -18.74 -6.61
N PRO A 168 10.18 -19.66 -7.53
CA PRO A 168 11.57 -19.95 -7.88
C PRO A 168 12.32 -18.73 -8.41
N VAL A 169 13.51 -18.48 -7.84
CA VAL A 169 14.42 -17.43 -8.30
C VAL A 169 15.02 -17.76 -9.67
N ASN A 170 15.38 -16.73 -10.43
CA ASN A 170 16.03 -16.80 -11.74
C ASN A 170 15.25 -17.58 -12.81
N MET A 171 13.93 -17.71 -12.64
CA MET A 171 13.02 -18.27 -13.65
C MET A 171 12.05 -17.18 -14.15
N LYS A 172 11.60 -17.33 -15.38
CA LYS A 172 10.57 -16.47 -15.97
C LYS A 172 9.20 -16.89 -15.47
N HIS A 173 8.44 -15.91 -15.01
CA HIS A 173 7.07 -16.06 -14.54
C HIS A 173 6.20 -14.97 -15.18
N SER A 174 4.89 -15.10 -15.05
CA SER A 174 3.97 -14.07 -15.53
C SER A 174 2.75 -13.93 -14.63
N TYR A 175 2.23 -12.72 -14.55
CA TYR A 175 0.89 -12.43 -14.01
C TYR A 175 0.17 -11.49 -14.97
N ALA A 176 -1.15 -11.36 -14.84
CA ALA A 176 -1.94 -10.53 -15.75
C ALA A 176 -2.94 -9.63 -15.02
N TYR A 177 -3.09 -8.41 -15.52
CA TYR A 177 -4.19 -7.51 -15.17
C TYR A 177 -5.24 -7.54 -16.27
N LYS A 178 -6.53 -7.42 -15.90
CA LYS A 178 -7.58 -7.12 -16.88
C LYS A 178 -8.05 -5.69 -16.77
N ILE A 179 -8.12 -5.03 -17.91
CA ILE A 179 -8.57 -3.66 -18.07
C ILE A 179 -9.86 -3.64 -18.88
N LEU A 180 -10.83 -2.90 -18.37
CA LEU A 180 -12.07 -2.59 -19.04
C LEU A 180 -11.98 -1.20 -19.65
N ASP A 181 -12.17 -1.10 -20.96
CA ASP A 181 -12.52 0.12 -21.68
C ASP A 181 -14.02 0.09 -22.00
N ALA A 182 -14.80 0.81 -21.21
CA ALA A 182 -16.25 0.81 -21.36
C ALA A 182 -16.76 1.75 -22.46
N ASN A 183 -15.90 2.60 -23.00
CA ASN A 183 -16.28 3.63 -23.97
C ASN A 183 -15.73 3.35 -25.37
N GLY A 184 -14.89 2.32 -25.53
CA GLY A 184 -14.25 1.98 -26.79
C GLY A 184 -13.25 3.06 -27.24
N VAL A 185 -12.64 3.78 -26.31
CA VAL A 185 -11.68 4.85 -26.60
C VAL A 185 -10.32 4.33 -27.05
N ILE A 186 -10.00 3.07 -26.73
CA ILE A 186 -8.82 2.37 -27.22
C ILE A 186 -9.14 1.84 -28.62
N THR A 187 -8.60 2.51 -29.63
CA THR A 187 -8.85 2.21 -31.06
C THR A 187 -7.60 1.77 -31.81
N GLU A 188 -6.44 1.88 -31.16
CA GLU A 188 -5.11 1.55 -31.69
C GLU A 188 -4.38 0.60 -30.73
N ASP A 189 -3.15 0.22 -31.07
CA ASP A 189 -2.27 -0.57 -30.23
C ASP A 189 -2.11 0.08 -28.85
N LEU A 190 -2.42 -0.69 -27.81
CA LEU A 190 -2.27 -0.30 -26.42
C LEU A 190 -0.80 -0.44 -26.03
N LYS A 191 -0.13 0.67 -25.73
CA LYS A 191 1.22 0.63 -25.15
C LYS A 191 1.14 0.71 -23.64
N VAL A 192 1.98 -0.07 -22.97
CA VAL A 192 1.97 -0.20 -21.51
C VAL A 192 3.38 0.03 -20.98
N GLU A 193 3.45 0.80 -19.91
CA GLU A 193 4.62 0.90 -19.04
C GLU A 193 4.19 0.64 -17.60
N MET A 194 5.10 0.07 -16.80
CA MET A 194 4.88 -0.13 -15.38
C MET A 194 5.96 0.60 -14.60
N PHE A 195 5.54 1.33 -13.59
CA PHE A 195 6.40 2.01 -12.64
C PHE A 195 6.23 1.37 -11.27
N TYR A 196 7.36 1.03 -10.67
CA TYR A 196 7.45 0.46 -9.33
C TYR A 196 8.73 0.98 -8.66
N PRO A 197 8.85 0.88 -7.32
CA PRO A 197 9.97 1.46 -6.59
C PRO A 197 11.34 0.98 -7.10
N GLU A 198 12.34 1.87 -7.16
CA GLU A 198 13.73 1.50 -7.54
C GLU A 198 14.25 0.32 -6.71
N ASP A 199 14.02 0.33 -5.40
CA ASP A 199 14.44 -0.75 -4.49
C ASP A 199 13.78 -2.11 -4.81
N VAL A 200 12.60 -2.12 -5.44
CA VAL A 200 11.94 -3.34 -5.89
C VAL A 200 12.67 -3.95 -7.11
N HIS A 201 13.39 -3.16 -7.92
CA HIS A 201 14.20 -3.68 -9.02
C HIS A 201 15.37 -4.56 -8.57
N ASP A 202 15.80 -4.46 -7.30
CA ASP A 202 16.81 -5.35 -6.73
C ASP A 202 16.28 -6.78 -6.56
N TYR A 203 14.97 -6.94 -6.48
CA TYR A 203 14.32 -8.21 -6.19
C TYR A 203 13.57 -8.80 -7.38
N ILE A 204 12.91 -7.97 -8.19
CA ILE A 204 12.13 -8.38 -9.35
C ILE A 204 12.54 -7.60 -10.59
N ASP A 205 12.76 -8.32 -11.69
CA ASP A 205 12.93 -7.74 -13.01
C ASP A 205 11.65 -7.90 -13.81
N ILE A 206 10.99 -6.81 -14.19
CA ILE A 206 9.88 -6.89 -15.14
C ILE A 206 10.48 -6.85 -16.55
N SER A 207 10.53 -8.03 -17.16
CA SER A 207 11.22 -8.29 -18.42
C SER A 207 10.42 -7.94 -19.68
N GLY A 208 9.10 -7.73 -19.55
CA GLY A 208 8.27 -7.31 -20.66
C GLY A 208 6.78 -7.24 -20.36
N PHE A 209 6.06 -6.60 -21.27
CA PHE A 209 4.60 -6.49 -21.26
C PHE A 209 4.04 -7.03 -22.57
N ILE A 210 2.99 -7.83 -22.46
CA ILE A 210 2.20 -8.27 -23.60
C ILE A 210 0.76 -7.84 -23.37
N THR A 211 0.23 -7.11 -24.33
CA THR A 211 -1.15 -6.66 -24.34
C THR A 211 -1.95 -7.45 -25.35
N SER A 212 -3.09 -7.99 -24.95
CA SER A 212 -3.99 -8.71 -25.83
C SER A 212 -5.44 -8.32 -25.56
N ARG A 213 -6.30 -8.53 -26.56
CA ARG A 213 -7.75 -8.43 -26.41
C ARG A 213 -8.25 -9.69 -25.73
N ASP A 214 -9.08 -9.54 -24.70
CA ASP A 214 -9.75 -10.65 -24.03
C ASP A 214 -11.21 -10.69 -24.49
N GLU A 215 -11.43 -11.27 -25.66
CA GLU A 215 -12.76 -11.36 -26.30
C GLU A 215 -13.72 -12.25 -25.49
N ASN A 216 -13.19 -13.28 -24.83
CA ASN A 216 -13.99 -14.20 -24.03
C ASN A 216 -14.61 -13.50 -22.81
N THR A 217 -13.79 -12.79 -22.01
CA THR A 217 -14.29 -12.03 -20.86
C THR A 217 -15.22 -10.90 -21.33
N GLU A 218 -14.92 -10.27 -22.45
CA GLU A 218 -15.77 -9.24 -23.06
C GLU A 218 -17.16 -9.77 -23.44
N GLU A 219 -17.24 -10.90 -24.13
CA GLU A 219 -18.51 -11.54 -24.49
C GLU A 219 -19.31 -11.95 -23.26
N GLN A 220 -18.65 -12.51 -22.24
CA GLN A 220 -19.29 -12.87 -20.98
C GLN A 220 -19.94 -11.65 -20.30
N ILE A 221 -19.21 -10.52 -20.19
CA ILE A 221 -19.78 -9.29 -19.62
C ILE A 221 -20.94 -8.78 -20.47
N LYS A 222 -20.83 -8.83 -21.80
CA LYS A 222 -21.93 -8.40 -22.69
C LYS A 222 -23.19 -9.23 -22.45
N GLU A 223 -23.05 -10.55 -22.33
CA GLU A 223 -24.15 -11.47 -22.06
C GLU A 223 -24.78 -11.26 -20.68
N ASP A 224 -23.97 -11.12 -19.63
CA ASP A 224 -24.44 -10.92 -18.25
C ASP A 224 -25.25 -9.62 -18.09
N TYR A 225 -24.89 -8.57 -18.86
CA TYR A 225 -25.48 -7.24 -18.74
C TYR A 225 -26.43 -6.86 -19.89
N LYS A 226 -26.70 -7.74 -20.86
CA LYS A 226 -27.57 -7.44 -22.02
C LYS A 226 -29.00 -7.02 -21.67
N LYS A 227 -29.49 -7.43 -20.51
CA LYS A 227 -30.84 -7.08 -20.02
C LYS A 227 -30.89 -5.77 -19.22
N THR A 228 -29.74 -5.26 -18.79
CA THR A 228 -29.64 -4.12 -17.87
C THR A 228 -28.93 -2.92 -18.48
N VAL A 229 -28.15 -3.13 -19.54
CA VAL A 229 -27.39 -2.09 -20.26
C VAL A 229 -27.79 -2.10 -21.74
N SER A 230 -27.97 -0.91 -22.33
CA SER A 230 -28.32 -0.75 -23.74
C SER A 230 -27.26 -1.36 -24.66
N GLU A 231 -27.70 -1.99 -25.76
CA GLU A 231 -26.84 -2.59 -26.78
C GLU A 231 -25.79 -1.61 -27.32
N GLU A 232 -26.15 -0.34 -27.55
CA GLU A 232 -25.21 0.70 -27.99
C GLU A 232 -24.02 0.84 -27.02
N LYS A 233 -24.26 0.79 -25.71
CA LYS A 233 -23.19 0.90 -24.69
C LYS A 233 -22.37 -0.39 -24.61
N LEU A 234 -23.02 -1.55 -24.70
CA LEU A 234 -22.33 -2.84 -24.68
C LEU A 234 -21.45 -3.02 -25.92
N SER A 235 -21.87 -2.52 -27.08
CA SER A 235 -21.09 -2.61 -28.33
C SER A 235 -19.74 -1.89 -28.26
N LYS A 236 -19.63 -0.86 -27.42
CA LYS A 236 -18.41 -0.07 -27.20
C LYS A 236 -17.47 -0.71 -26.18
N LEU A 237 -17.96 -1.67 -25.41
CA LEU A 237 -17.20 -2.32 -24.34
C LEU A 237 -16.07 -3.15 -24.93
N LYS A 238 -14.89 -2.95 -24.35
CA LYS A 238 -13.66 -3.62 -24.72
C LYS A 238 -12.92 -4.12 -23.48
N VAL A 239 -12.50 -5.40 -23.46
CA VAL A 239 -11.61 -5.93 -22.41
C VAL A 239 -10.21 -6.22 -22.96
N TYR A 240 -9.20 -5.88 -22.18
CA TYR A 240 -7.78 -6.10 -22.48
C TYR A 240 -7.10 -6.83 -21.34
N GLU A 241 -6.22 -7.77 -21.68
CA GLU A 241 -5.28 -8.37 -20.76
C GLU A 241 -3.92 -7.67 -20.91
N ILE A 242 -3.32 -7.27 -19.78
CA ILE A 242 -1.92 -6.86 -19.70
C ILE A 242 -1.17 -7.94 -18.93
N ARG A 243 -0.47 -8.80 -19.67
CA ARG A 243 0.45 -9.78 -19.10
C ARG A 243 1.80 -9.12 -18.83
N CYS A 244 2.30 -9.31 -17.62
CA CYS A 244 3.59 -8.83 -17.18
C CYS A 244 4.50 -10.03 -16.96
N ASP A 245 5.58 -10.12 -17.72
CA ASP A 245 6.57 -11.19 -17.62
C ASP A 245 7.70 -10.72 -16.69
N TYR A 246 8.03 -11.50 -15.66
CA TYR A 246 8.99 -11.11 -14.63
C TYR A 246 9.96 -12.23 -14.22
N ILE A 247 11.06 -11.84 -13.57
CA ILE A 247 12.07 -12.73 -12.98
C ILE A 247 12.34 -12.29 -11.54
N ILE A 248 12.22 -13.21 -10.58
CA ILE A 248 12.64 -12.96 -9.19
C ILE A 248 14.16 -13.18 -9.08
N LYS A 249 14.91 -12.13 -8.74
CA LYS A 249 16.38 -12.14 -8.63
C LYS A 249 16.87 -12.71 -7.29
N LYS A 250 16.12 -12.46 -6.21
CA LYS A 250 16.50 -12.80 -4.84
C LYS A 250 15.27 -13.23 -4.04
N GLU A 251 15.43 -14.23 -3.18
CA GLU A 251 14.40 -14.59 -2.20
C GLU A 251 14.21 -13.44 -1.21
N SER A 252 13.04 -12.82 -1.23
CA SER A 252 12.57 -11.89 -0.19
C SER A 252 11.04 -11.91 -0.13
N ASN A 253 10.48 -11.40 0.97
CA ASN A 253 9.06 -11.09 1.04
C ASN A 253 8.86 -9.71 0.41
N ILE A 254 8.37 -9.67 -0.82
CA ILE A 254 8.24 -8.44 -1.61
C ILE A 254 6.76 -8.14 -1.77
N ILE A 255 6.34 -6.95 -1.38
CA ILE A 255 4.97 -6.50 -1.65
C ILE A 255 5.01 -5.10 -2.24
N PHE A 256 4.41 -4.94 -3.43
CA PHE A 256 4.31 -3.63 -4.07
C PHE A 256 3.06 -3.50 -4.93
N GLN A 257 2.60 -2.27 -5.09
CA GLN A 257 1.51 -1.92 -6.00
C GLN A 257 2.09 -1.11 -7.16
N PRO A 258 2.11 -1.64 -8.39
CA PRO A 258 2.65 -0.90 -9.52
C PRO A 258 1.71 0.21 -9.98
N LYS A 259 2.27 1.27 -10.55
CA LYS A 259 1.52 2.20 -11.43
C LYS A 259 1.62 1.71 -12.87
N ILE A 260 0.49 1.44 -13.50
CA ILE A 260 0.40 1.01 -14.89
C ILE A 260 0.04 2.23 -15.74
N LYS A 261 0.99 2.72 -16.53
CA LYS A 261 0.73 3.78 -17.50
C LYS A 261 0.34 3.15 -18.83
N ILE A 262 -0.86 3.47 -19.29
CA ILE A 262 -1.34 3.07 -20.61
C ILE A 262 -1.31 4.25 -21.56
N ARG A 263 -0.91 4.01 -22.80
CA ARG A 263 -0.98 4.97 -23.91
C ARG A 263 -1.77 4.37 -25.06
N PHE A 264 -2.73 5.14 -25.54
CA PHE A 264 -3.67 4.72 -26.58
C PHE A 264 -4.21 5.96 -27.31
N SER A 265 -4.36 5.90 -28.63
CA SER A 265 -5.06 6.94 -29.41
C SER A 265 -4.59 8.38 -29.11
N GLY A 266 -3.27 8.58 -28.97
CA GLY A 266 -2.67 9.88 -28.61
C GLY A 266 -2.94 10.38 -27.18
N LYS A 267 -3.53 9.55 -26.31
CA LYS A 267 -3.83 9.82 -24.91
C LYS A 267 -2.96 8.97 -23.99
N GLU A 268 -2.80 9.45 -22.77
CA GLU A 268 -2.13 8.72 -21.68
C GLU A 268 -3.04 8.68 -20.45
N GLN A 269 -2.97 7.56 -19.73
CA GLN A 269 -3.68 7.38 -18.47
C GLN A 269 -2.89 6.48 -17.53
N ASP A 270 -2.78 6.92 -16.29
CA ASP A 270 -2.25 6.09 -15.21
C ASP A 270 -3.39 5.26 -14.60
N LEU A 271 -3.10 4.00 -14.31
CA LEU A 271 -3.98 3.04 -13.65
C LEU A 271 -3.23 2.44 -12.47
N VAL A 272 -3.92 2.28 -11.35
CA VAL A 272 -3.35 1.72 -10.13
C VAL A 272 -4.23 0.54 -9.72
N PRO A 273 -3.70 -0.70 -9.70
CA PRO A 273 -4.48 -1.88 -9.33
C PRO A 273 -4.99 -1.77 -7.90
N PHE A 274 -6.20 -2.26 -7.64
CA PHE A 274 -6.71 -2.33 -6.27
C PHE A 274 -5.85 -3.24 -5.39
N GLU A 275 -5.51 -4.41 -5.92
CA GLU A 275 -4.72 -5.40 -5.21
C GLU A 275 -3.22 -5.24 -5.53
N PRO A 276 -2.37 -5.21 -4.50
CA PRO A 276 -0.92 -5.23 -4.63
C PRO A 276 -0.42 -6.63 -4.99
N ILE A 277 0.74 -6.67 -5.63
CA ILE A 277 1.43 -7.93 -5.92
C ILE A 277 2.26 -8.31 -4.71
N CYS A 278 2.11 -9.57 -4.27
CA CYS A 278 2.84 -10.13 -3.15
C CYS A 278 3.67 -11.34 -3.57
N PHE A 279 4.91 -11.41 -3.10
CA PHE A 279 5.81 -12.56 -3.23
C PHE A 279 6.32 -12.93 -1.84
N PHE A 280 6.14 -14.19 -1.43
CA PHE A 280 6.55 -14.67 -0.10
C PHE A 280 7.52 -15.84 -0.20
N ILE A 281 8.47 -15.93 0.72
CA ILE A 281 9.52 -16.96 0.71
C ILE A 281 9.01 -18.34 1.14
N ASN A 282 7.99 -18.41 2.03
CA ASN A 282 7.51 -19.61 2.74
C ASN A 282 8.56 -20.72 2.96
#